data_AF-A0A9X8XHF0-F1
#
_entry.id   AF-A0A9X8XHF0-F1
#
_cell.length_a   1.000
_cell.length_b   1.000
_cell.length_c   1.000
_cell.angle_alpha   90.00
_cell.angle_beta   90.00
_cell.angle_gamma   90.00
#
_symmetry.space_group_name_H-M   'P 1'
#
loop_
_entity.id
_entity.type
_entity.pdbx_description
1 polymer ?
#
loop_
_entity_poly.entity_id
_entity_poly.type
_entity_poly.pdbx_seq_one_letter_code
_entity_poly.pdbx_strand_id
1 'polypeptide(L)'
;MNMQDIATAVKYRMPIINVILTNESLGFIEAEQDDMPQPHSGIDLMDIDFGKAASSMDAKGFTVHNLAELKAAFQEAQGATGPVVIDVKIANDRSLPVEQLRLDSETYDADLVRQFTETYETQGLLSFSQLLKNVQSH
;
A
#
# COMPACT_ATOMS: atom_id res chain seq x y z
N MET A 1 8.34 -2.88 13.08
CA MET A 1 9.32 -2.68 14.17
C MET A 1 10.33 -3.84 14.23
N ASN A 2 11.20 -4.02 13.24
CA ASN A 2 12.30 -5.02 13.26
C ASN A 2 13.48 -4.58 12.38
N MET A 3 13.67 -3.26 12.20
CA MET A 3 14.61 -2.74 11.20
C MET A 3 16.07 -3.11 11.50
N GLN A 4 16.42 -3.30 12.78
CA GLN A 4 17.77 -3.68 13.21
C GLN A 4 18.20 -5.06 12.68
N ASP A 5 17.25 -5.96 12.37
CA ASP A 5 17.56 -7.30 11.86
C ASP A 5 17.97 -7.31 10.38
N ILE A 6 17.93 -6.16 9.70
CA ILE A 6 18.64 -5.99 8.43
C ILE A 6 20.14 -6.27 8.62
N ALA A 7 20.73 -5.91 9.76
CA ALA A 7 22.12 -6.24 10.08
C ALA A 7 22.35 -7.77 10.18
N THR A 8 21.34 -8.52 10.62
CA THR A 8 21.37 -10.00 10.61
C THR A 8 21.42 -10.51 9.17
N ALA A 9 20.58 -9.99 8.27
CA ALA A 9 20.61 -10.35 6.85
C ALA A 9 21.96 -10.03 6.19
N VAL A 10 22.58 -8.91 6.56
CA VAL A 10 23.91 -8.52 6.09
C VAL A 10 24.98 -9.50 6.59
N LYS A 11 25.00 -9.78 7.91
CA LYS A 11 25.96 -10.70 8.54
C LYS A 11 26.00 -12.06 7.84
N TYR A 12 24.83 -12.58 7.47
CA TYR A 12 24.69 -13.89 6.84
C TYR A 12 24.62 -13.83 5.32
N ARG A 13 24.81 -12.66 4.69
CA ARG A 13 24.72 -12.43 3.24
C ARG A 13 23.44 -13.02 2.64
N MET A 14 22.32 -12.81 3.32
CA MET A 14 21.02 -13.32 2.87
C MET A 14 20.47 -12.38 1.78
N PRO A 15 20.25 -12.85 0.54
CA PRO A 15 19.77 -12.02 -0.56
C PRO A 15 18.25 -11.82 -0.48
N ILE A 16 17.80 -11.18 0.60
CA ILE A 16 16.38 -10.88 0.85
C ILE A 16 16.10 -9.47 0.34
N ILE A 17 15.08 -9.33 -0.50
CA ILE A 17 14.55 -8.03 -0.95
C ILE A 17 13.44 -7.63 0.01
N ASN A 18 13.69 -6.60 0.83
CA ASN A 18 12.72 -6.03 1.75
C ASN A 18 12.08 -4.81 1.08
N VAL A 19 10.76 -4.85 0.88
CA VAL A 19 10.00 -3.72 0.37
C VAL A 19 9.24 -3.10 1.54
N ILE A 20 9.48 -1.83 1.80
CA ILE A 20 8.82 -1.07 2.86
C ILE A 20 7.89 -0.08 2.18
N LEU A 21 6.62 -0.08 2.61
CA LEU A 21 5.63 0.88 2.16
C LEU A 21 5.53 1.98 3.21
N THR A 22 6.04 3.16 2.88
CA THR A 22 6.04 4.31 3.78
C THR A 22 4.97 5.30 3.33
N ASN A 23 3.92 5.41 4.14
CA ASN A 23 2.76 6.29 3.95
C ASN A 23 2.57 7.28 5.10
N GLU A 24 3.56 7.40 6.01
CA GLU A 24 3.53 8.32 7.17
C GLU A 24 2.35 8.09 8.14
N SER A 25 1.70 6.92 8.04
CA SER A 25 0.53 6.60 8.87
C SER A 25 0.46 5.12 9.22
N LEU A 26 -0.18 4.79 10.34
CA LEU A 26 -0.70 3.44 10.60
C LEU A 26 -1.97 3.21 9.76
N GLY A 27 -1.83 3.11 8.43
CA GLY A 27 -2.95 3.20 7.48
C GLY A 27 -4.10 2.21 7.70
N PHE A 28 -3.84 1.03 8.26
CA PHE A 28 -4.91 0.10 8.63
C PHE A 28 -5.73 0.59 9.84
N ILE A 29 -5.06 1.18 10.84
CA ILE A 29 -5.71 1.77 12.02
C ILE A 29 -6.40 3.09 11.65
N GLU A 30 -5.82 3.86 10.72
CA GLU A 30 -6.47 5.03 10.15
C GLU A 30 -7.81 4.68 9.49
N ALA A 31 -7.84 3.60 8.68
CA ALA A 31 -9.07 3.10 8.08
C ALA A 31 -10.13 2.69 9.12
N GLU A 32 -9.72 2.07 10.24
CA GLU A 32 -10.64 1.77 11.36
C GLU A 32 -11.16 3.05 12.04
N GLN A 33 -10.34 4.10 12.14
CA GLN A 33 -10.75 5.38 12.71
C GLN A 33 -11.70 6.16 11.79
N ASP A 34 -11.51 6.09 10.47
CA ASP A 34 -12.43 6.66 9.47
C ASP A 34 -13.85 6.07 9.55
N ASP A 35 -13.95 4.80 9.94
CA ASP A 35 -15.21 4.07 10.03
C ASP A 35 -15.97 4.36 11.35
N MET A 36 -15.37 5.13 12.26
CA MET A 36 -15.93 5.44 13.58
C MET A 36 -16.14 6.94 13.76
N PRO A 37 -17.10 7.36 14.61
CA PRO A 37 -17.34 8.78 14.91
C PRO A 37 -16.31 9.31 15.92
N GLN A 38 -15.03 9.24 15.57
CA GLN A 38 -13.91 9.67 16.41
C GLN A 38 -12.88 10.46 15.60
N PRO A 39 -12.16 11.41 16.22
CA PRO A 39 -11.05 12.06 15.55
C PRO A 39 -9.87 11.11 15.39
N HIS A 40 -9.00 11.40 14.42
CA HIS A 40 -7.74 10.68 14.27
C HIS A 40 -6.83 10.86 15.48
N SER A 41 -6.21 9.78 15.94
CA SER A 41 -5.30 9.80 17.09
C SER A 41 -4.26 8.67 17.03
N GLY A 42 -2.99 9.01 17.25
CA GLY A 42 -1.89 8.05 17.36
C GLY A 42 -1.48 7.34 16.07
N ILE A 43 -1.97 7.80 14.92
CA ILE A 43 -1.69 7.21 13.61
C ILE A 43 -0.68 7.99 12.78
N ASP A 44 -0.48 9.29 13.07
CA ASP A 44 0.48 10.16 12.38
C ASP A 44 1.93 9.76 12.73
N LEU A 45 2.73 9.44 11.72
CA LEU A 45 4.10 9.00 11.87
C LEU A 45 5.04 9.98 11.15
N MET A 46 6.17 10.29 11.79
CA MET A 46 7.25 10.99 11.08
C MET A 46 7.78 10.16 9.92
N ASP A 47 8.22 10.83 8.86
CA ASP A 47 8.93 10.16 7.77
C ASP A 47 10.27 9.58 8.26
N ILE A 48 10.56 8.36 7.81
CA ILE A 48 11.82 7.65 8.04
C ILE A 48 12.33 7.15 6.70
N ASP A 49 13.57 7.52 6.36
CA ASP A 49 14.24 7.02 5.16
C ASP A 49 14.88 5.65 5.45
N PHE A 50 14.12 4.57 5.21
CA PHE A 50 14.58 3.21 5.47
C PHE A 50 15.65 2.76 4.48
N GLY A 51 15.68 3.32 3.28
CA GLY A 51 16.76 3.07 2.29
C GLY A 51 18.11 3.56 2.81
N LYS A 52 18.17 4.78 3.36
CA LYS A 52 19.39 5.30 4.01
C LYS A 52 19.76 4.54 5.29
N ALA A 53 18.77 4.19 6.10
CA ALA A 53 19.00 3.40 7.31
C ALA A 53 19.61 2.03 6.98
N ALA A 54 19.10 1.35 5.94
CA ALA A 54 19.64 0.08 5.46
C ALA A 54 21.07 0.22 4.92
N SER A 55 21.35 1.31 4.19
CA SER A 55 22.71 1.60 3.70
C SER A 55 23.71 1.76 4.84
N SER A 56 23.29 2.36 5.96
CA SER A 56 24.11 2.47 7.17
C SER A 56 24.37 1.13 7.87
N MET A 57 23.61 0.08 7.53
CA MET A 57 23.77 -1.29 8.03
C MET A 57 24.53 -2.20 7.05
N ASP A 58 25.14 -1.65 5.99
CA ASP A 58 25.81 -2.36 4.88
C ASP A 58 24.87 -3.19 3.97
N ALA A 59 23.56 -2.93 4.01
CA ALA A 59 22.61 -3.44 3.01
C ALA A 59 22.53 -2.52 1.79
N LYS A 60 22.08 -3.03 0.65
CA LYS A 60 21.80 -2.19 -0.53
C LYS A 60 20.47 -1.47 -0.32
N GLY A 61 20.51 -0.18 -0.03
CA GLY A 61 19.32 0.63 0.26
C GLY A 61 18.88 1.50 -0.92
N PHE A 62 17.57 1.60 -1.11
CA PHE A 62 16.92 2.50 -2.09
C PHE A 62 15.76 3.23 -1.43
N THR A 63 15.56 4.48 -1.84
CA THR A 63 14.42 5.30 -1.45
C THR A 63 13.78 5.79 -2.75
N VAL A 64 12.52 5.41 -2.99
CA VAL A 64 11.84 5.60 -4.27
C VAL A 64 10.50 6.31 -4.08
N HIS A 65 10.17 7.21 -4.99
CA HIS A 65 8.98 8.08 -4.92
C HIS A 65 8.05 7.92 -6.12
N ASN A 66 8.46 7.14 -7.13
CA ASN A 66 7.69 6.93 -8.33
C ASN A 66 7.97 5.56 -8.96
N LEU A 67 7.13 5.18 -9.92
CA LEU A 67 7.20 3.89 -10.59
C LEU A 67 8.52 3.68 -11.36
N ALA A 68 9.13 4.73 -11.89
CA ALA A 68 10.39 4.61 -12.63
C ALA A 68 11.55 4.27 -11.68
N GLU A 69 11.63 4.95 -10.54
CA GLU A 69 12.60 4.67 -9.49
C GLU A 69 12.40 3.27 -8.89
N LEU A 70 11.14 2.86 -8.66
CA LEU A 70 10.82 1.52 -8.18
C LEU A 70 11.32 0.44 -9.15
N LYS A 71 11.07 0.60 -10.46
CA LYS A 71 11.56 -0.32 -11.49
C LYS A 71 13.08 -0.40 -11.51
N ALA A 72 13.77 0.73 -11.41
CA ALA A 72 15.23 0.79 -11.36
C ALA A 72 15.78 0.08 -10.11
N ALA A 73 15.18 0.31 -8.94
CA ALA A 73 15.57 -0.36 -7.70
C ALA A 73 15.39 -1.88 -7.78
N PHE A 74 14.29 -2.36 -8.35
CA PHE A 74 14.07 -3.80 -8.56
C PHE A 74 15.06 -4.41 -9.56
N GLN A 75 15.40 -3.70 -10.63
CA GLN A 75 16.41 -4.16 -11.59
C GLN A 75 17.78 -4.32 -10.91
N GLU A 76 18.16 -3.34 -10.08
CA GLU A 76 19.37 -3.38 -9.28
C GLU A 76 19.35 -4.44 -8.17
N ALA A 77 18.16 -4.82 -7.68
CA ALA A 77 17.98 -5.82 -6.65
C ALA A 77 18.14 -7.26 -7.18
N GLN A 78 17.79 -7.52 -8.45
CA GLN A 78 17.87 -8.86 -9.06
C GLN A 78 19.29 -9.45 -9.06
N GLY A 79 20.32 -8.60 -9.15
CA GLY A 79 21.72 -9.02 -9.13
C GLY A 79 22.38 -8.98 -7.75
N ALA A 80 21.64 -8.65 -6.69
CA ALA A 80 22.21 -8.46 -5.37
C ALA A 80 22.57 -9.80 -4.70
N THR A 81 23.78 -9.88 -4.16
CA THR A 81 24.28 -11.04 -3.40
C THR A 81 24.10 -10.89 -1.88
N GLY A 82 23.58 -9.75 -1.45
CA GLY A 82 23.26 -9.43 -0.06
C GLY A 82 21.87 -8.82 0.05
N PRO A 83 21.43 -8.44 1.26
CA PRO A 83 20.08 -7.93 1.45
C PRO A 83 19.90 -6.58 0.76
N VAL A 84 18.68 -6.38 0.27
CA VAL A 84 18.21 -5.14 -0.35
C VAL A 84 17.07 -4.60 0.49
N VAL A 85 17.02 -3.28 0.65
CA VAL A 85 15.87 -2.57 1.23
C VAL A 85 15.42 -1.51 0.23
N ILE A 86 14.15 -1.58 -0.18
CA ILE A 86 13.51 -0.60 -1.05
C ILE A 86 12.43 0.08 -0.22
N ASP A 87 12.69 1.31 0.19
CA ASP A 87 11.71 2.19 0.84
C ASP A 87 10.88 2.89 -0.24
N VAL A 88 9.62 2.50 -0.36
CA VAL A 88 8.67 3.04 -1.32
C VAL A 88 7.82 4.09 -0.62
N LYS A 89 8.05 5.36 -0.95
CA LYS A 89 7.18 6.46 -0.54
C LYS A 89 5.90 6.37 -1.35
N ILE A 90 4.78 6.09 -0.67
CA ILE A 90 3.46 5.97 -1.28
C ILE A 90 2.53 7.06 -0.75
N ALA A 91 1.49 7.39 -1.52
CA ALA A 91 0.41 8.22 -1.03
C ALA A 91 -0.30 7.52 0.14
N ASN A 92 -0.83 8.30 1.08
CA ASN A 92 -1.62 7.77 2.18
C ASN A 92 -3.09 7.54 1.75
N ASP A 93 -3.26 6.74 0.71
CA ASP A 93 -4.58 6.41 0.17
C ASP A 93 -5.11 5.12 0.80
N ARG A 94 -6.38 5.13 1.22
CA ARG A 94 -7.05 3.94 1.74
C ARG A 94 -7.33 2.95 0.60
N SER A 95 -6.97 1.69 0.81
CA SER A 95 -7.34 0.59 -0.11
C SER A 95 -8.85 0.40 -0.17
N LEU A 96 -9.35 -0.13 -1.29
CA LEU A 96 -10.77 -0.42 -1.49
C LEU A 96 -11.35 -1.27 -0.33
N PRO A 97 -12.35 -0.76 0.44
CA PRO A 97 -12.98 -1.51 1.52
C PRO A 97 -14.02 -2.49 0.96
N VAL A 98 -13.57 -3.72 0.67
CA VAL A 98 -14.40 -4.76 0.05
C VAL A 98 -15.54 -5.26 0.96
N GLU A 99 -15.43 -5.02 2.26
CA GLU A 99 -16.46 -5.27 3.26
C GLU A 99 -17.56 -4.20 3.28
N GLN A 100 -17.35 -3.06 2.60
CA GLN A 100 -18.29 -1.93 2.51
C GLN A 100 -18.47 -1.45 1.05
N LEU A 101 -18.62 -2.38 0.10
CA LEU A 101 -18.78 -2.04 -1.32
C LEU A 101 -20.05 -1.23 -1.59
N ARG A 102 -19.88 -0.03 -2.16
CA ARG A 102 -20.99 0.86 -2.58
C ARG A 102 -21.02 1.00 -4.10
N LEU A 103 -21.19 -0.12 -4.79
CA LEU A 103 -21.18 -0.21 -6.26
C LEU A 103 -22.58 -0.34 -6.88
N ASP A 104 -23.57 -0.76 -6.09
CA ASP A 104 -24.90 -1.08 -6.60
C ASP A 104 -25.85 0.11 -6.48
N SER A 105 -26.19 0.73 -7.61
CA SER A 105 -27.14 1.86 -7.69
C SER A 105 -28.58 1.50 -7.34
N GLU A 106 -28.91 0.21 -7.22
CA GLU A 106 -30.22 -0.23 -6.73
C GLU A 106 -30.27 -0.33 -5.20
N THR A 107 -29.11 -0.45 -4.57
CA THR A 107 -28.96 -0.56 -3.12
C THR A 107 -28.57 0.77 -2.48
N TYR A 108 -27.75 1.56 -3.17
CA TYR A 108 -27.20 2.82 -2.68
C TYR A 108 -27.62 4.01 -3.53
N ASP A 109 -27.63 5.19 -2.92
CA ASP A 109 -27.87 6.45 -3.61
C ASP A 109 -26.80 6.70 -4.70
N ALA A 110 -27.21 7.31 -5.81
CA ALA A 110 -26.34 7.54 -6.95
C ALA A 110 -25.12 8.43 -6.62
N ASP A 111 -25.26 9.41 -5.73
CA ASP A 111 -24.14 10.23 -5.30
C ASP A 111 -23.17 9.47 -4.41
N LEU A 112 -23.66 8.55 -3.57
CA LEU A 112 -22.81 7.67 -2.77
C LEU A 112 -22.00 6.71 -3.65
N VAL A 113 -22.63 6.12 -4.67
CA VAL A 113 -21.94 5.26 -5.64
C VAL A 113 -20.89 6.06 -6.40
N ARG A 114 -21.25 7.27 -6.88
CA ARG A 114 -20.33 8.15 -7.60
C ARG A 114 -19.13 8.53 -6.73
N GLN A 115 -19.35 8.96 -5.48
CA GLN A 115 -18.28 9.29 -4.54
C GLN A 115 -17.37 8.09 -4.29
N PHE A 116 -17.95 6.91 -4.05
CA PHE A 116 -17.17 5.68 -3.85
C PHE A 116 -16.31 5.34 -5.08
N THR A 117 -16.85 5.54 -6.28
CA THR A 117 -16.13 5.34 -7.54
C THR A 117 -15.02 6.36 -7.77
N GLU A 118 -15.23 7.62 -7.42
CA GLU A 118 -14.21 8.66 -7.50
C GLU A 118 -13.07 8.40 -6.50
N THR A 119 -13.40 8.06 -5.25
CA THR A 119 -12.42 7.80 -4.19
C THR A 119 -11.55 6.58 -4.45
N TYR A 120 -12.13 5.47 -4.91
CA TYR A 120 -11.44 4.18 -5.04
C TYR A 120 -11.20 3.74 -6.49
N GLU A 121 -11.40 4.63 -7.46
CA GLU A 121 -11.16 4.38 -8.89
C GLU A 121 -11.86 3.12 -9.43
N THR A 122 -13.15 2.96 -9.11
CA THR A 122 -13.91 1.72 -9.41
C THR A 122 -14.72 1.75 -10.71
N GLN A 123 -14.40 2.63 -11.66
CA GLN A 123 -15.21 2.88 -12.87
C GLN A 123 -15.41 1.62 -13.75
N GLY A 124 -14.60 0.57 -13.57
CA GLY A 124 -14.71 -0.71 -14.28
C GLY A 124 -15.31 -1.87 -13.47
N LEU A 125 -15.66 -1.66 -12.19
CA LEU A 125 -16.21 -2.73 -11.35
C LEU A 125 -17.72 -2.88 -11.56
N LEU A 126 -18.16 -4.12 -11.75
CA LEU A 126 -19.58 -4.48 -11.79
C LEU A 126 -20.05 -4.94 -10.41
N SER A 127 -21.27 -4.55 -10.03
CA SER A 127 -21.92 -5.13 -8.85
C SER A 127 -22.33 -6.58 -9.13
N PHE A 128 -22.41 -7.40 -8.08
CA PHE A 128 -22.86 -8.78 -8.23
C PHE A 128 -24.30 -8.86 -8.77
N SER A 129 -25.18 -7.94 -8.36
CA SER A 129 -26.54 -7.81 -8.88
C SER A 129 -26.58 -7.59 -10.40
N GLN A 130 -25.69 -6.75 -10.94
CA GLN A 130 -25.56 -6.53 -12.38
C GLN A 130 -25.10 -7.80 -13.11
N LEU A 131 -24.12 -8.52 -12.54
CA LEU A 131 -23.65 -9.80 -13.10
C LEU A 131 -24.78 -10.84 -13.17
N LEU A 132 -25.59 -10.98 -12.10
CA LEU A 132 -26.72 -11.91 -12.08
C LEU A 132 -27.76 -11.60 -13.15
N LYS A 133 -28.08 -10.32 -13.37
CA LYS A 133 -29.04 -9.90 -14.41
C LYS A 133 -28.53 -10.20 -15.81
N ASN A 134 -27.25 -9.96 -16.05
CA ASN A 134 -26.64 -10.26 -17.35
C ASN A 134 -26.75 -11.75 -17.68
N VAL A 135 -26.57 -12.64 -16.70
CA VAL A 135 -26.70 -14.10 -16.89
C VAL A 135 -28.16 -14.53 -17.09
N GLN A 136 -29.12 -13.92 -16.39
CA GLN A 136 -30.55 -14.25 -16.53
C GLN A 136 -31.20 -13.73 -17.81
N SER A 137 -30.54 -12.79 -18.50
CA SER A 137 -30.97 -12.22 -19.77
C SER A 137 -30.56 -13.05 -21.01
N HIS A 138 -29.97 -14.23 -20.80
CA HIS A 138 -29.58 -15.22 -21.82
C HIS A 138 -30.23 -16.57 -21.51
#